data_AF-A0A0P6X662-F1
#
_entry.id   AF-A0A0P6X662-F1
#
_cell.length_a   1.000
_cell.length_b   1.000
_cell.length_c   1.000
_cell.angle_alpha   90.00
_cell.angle_beta   90.00
_cell.angle_gamma   90.00
#
_symmetry.space_group_name_H-M   'P 1'
#
loop_
_entity.id
_entity.type
_entity.pdbx_description
1 polymer ?
#
loop_
_entity_poly.entity_id
_entity_poly.type
_entity_poly.pdbx_seq_one_letter_code
_entity_poly.pdbx_strand_id
1 'polypeptide(L)'
;MPLFYFSIALAIGASALYHFTAKITPANVNFTVSLLVTYALAFGFTLLTFVFFPVKHGLAAELKQLNWASVGLAVAIVGIEFGFLLVYRSGWNLGIAAVLVNAAAALLLLPAAVLIFKDRLSWVNVLGIFVCLAGLVLLNWKR
;
A
#
# COMPACT_ATOMS: atom_id res chain seq x y z
N MET A 1 -0.14 -12.70 -19.75
CA MET A 1 -1.52 -12.17 -19.57
C MET A 1 -2.20 -12.67 -18.29
N PRO A 2 -2.26 -13.96 -17.94
CA PRO A 2 -2.96 -14.40 -16.72
C PRO A 2 -2.32 -13.89 -15.42
N LEU A 3 -0.98 -13.79 -15.36
CA LEU A 3 -0.27 -13.26 -14.19
C LEU A 3 -0.63 -11.79 -13.91
N PHE A 4 -0.81 -10.97 -14.96
CA PHE A 4 -1.16 -9.56 -14.80
C PHE A 4 -2.54 -9.38 -14.14
N TYR A 5 -3.56 -10.07 -14.66
CA TYR A 5 -4.90 -10.02 -14.08
C TYR A 5 -4.94 -10.59 -12.67
N PHE A 6 -4.22 -11.69 -12.42
CA PHE A 6 -4.13 -12.30 -11.10
C PHE A 6 -3.47 -11.36 -10.08
N SER A 7 -2.34 -10.75 -10.43
CA SER A 7 -1.63 -9.80 -9.54
C SER A 7 -2.49 -8.59 -9.19
N ILE A 8 -3.24 -8.05 -10.16
CA ILE A 8 -4.16 -6.93 -9.91
C ILE A 8 -5.31 -7.37 -9.00
N ALA A 9 -5.94 -8.51 -9.30
CA ALA A 9 -7.04 -9.03 -8.49
C ALA A 9 -6.60 -9.29 -7.04
N LEU A 10 -5.42 -9.88 -6.86
CA LEU A 10 -4.83 -10.12 -5.55
C LEU A 10 -4.56 -8.81 -4.80
N ALA A 11 -3.98 -7.80 -5.48
CA ALA A 11 -3.72 -6.49 -4.89
C ALA A 11 -5.00 -5.76 -4.45
N ILE A 12 -6.05 -5.80 -5.28
CA ILE A 12 -7.37 -5.21 -4.95
C ILE A 12 -7.98 -5.92 -3.75
N GLY A 13 -8.00 -7.27 -3.76
CA GLY A 13 -8.55 -8.07 -2.67
C GLY A 13 -7.82 -7.84 -1.35
N ALA A 14 -6.48 -7.84 -1.38
CA ALA A 14 -5.65 -7.56 -0.21
C ALA A 14 -5.86 -6.13 0.32
N SER A 15 -5.97 -5.13 -0.57
CA SER A 15 -6.25 -3.74 -0.19
C SER A 15 -7.62 -3.58 0.45
N ALA A 16 -8.66 -4.21 -0.11
CA ALA A 16 -10.00 -4.19 0.48
C ALA A 16 -10.02 -4.84 1.87
N LEU A 17 -9.36 -6.00 2.03
CA LEU A 17 -9.22 -6.68 3.31
C LEU A 17 -8.47 -5.81 4.33
N TYR A 18 -7.36 -5.19 3.91
CA TYR A 18 -6.57 -4.27 4.73
C TYR A 18 -7.42 -3.11 5.28
N HIS A 19 -8.14 -2.41 4.41
CA HIS A 19 -8.96 -1.29 4.84
C HIS A 19 -10.07 -1.74 5.80
N PHE A 20 -10.72 -2.88 5.49
CA PHE A 20 -11.78 -3.44 6.32
C PHE A 20 -11.29 -3.81 7.74
N THR A 21 -10.18 -4.55 7.83
CA THR A 21 -9.61 -4.96 9.12
C THR A 21 -9.06 -3.75 9.89
N ALA A 22 -8.41 -2.80 9.21
CA ALA A 22 -7.93 -1.56 9.83
C ALA A 22 -9.07 -0.71 10.41
N LYS A 23 -10.24 -0.68 9.77
CA LYS A 23 -11.40 0.07 10.26
C LYS A 23 -12.06 -0.57 11.49
N ILE A 24 -12.09 -1.91 11.56
CA ILE A 24 -12.69 -2.65 12.67
C ILE A 24 -11.72 -2.77 13.85
N THR A 25 -10.42 -2.57 13.62
CA THR A 25 -9.38 -2.61 14.66
C THR A 25 -9.78 -1.70 15.82
N PRO A 26 -9.95 -2.25 17.04
CA PRO A 26 -10.49 -1.49 18.16
C PRO A 26 -9.62 -0.27 18.50
N ALA A 27 -10.25 0.89 18.66
CA ALA A 27 -9.57 2.15 18.97
C ALA A 27 -9.00 2.18 20.40
N ASN A 28 -9.55 1.34 21.30
CA ASN A 28 -9.15 1.21 22.70
C ASN A 28 -7.88 0.36 22.92
N VAL A 29 -7.45 -0.42 21.92
CA VAL A 29 -6.21 -1.21 22.02
C VAL A 29 -5.02 -0.30 21.74
N ASN A 30 -3.96 -0.47 22.53
CA ASN A 30 -2.69 0.21 22.29
C ASN A 30 -2.22 -0.09 20.87
N PHE A 31 -2.04 0.99 20.12
CA PHE A 31 -1.70 0.94 18.71
C PHE A 31 -0.44 0.11 18.44
N THR A 32 0.61 0.30 19.25
CA THR A 32 1.89 -0.39 19.11
C THR A 32 1.74 -1.89 19.30
N VAL A 33 0.88 -2.32 20.24
CA VAL A 33 0.61 -3.73 20.48
C VAL A 33 -0.12 -4.34 19.27
N SER A 34 -1.09 -3.63 18.70
CA SER A 34 -1.80 -4.09 17.51
C SER A 34 -0.84 -4.28 16.33
N LEU A 35 0.02 -3.30 16.04
CA LEU A 35 1.00 -3.41 14.96
C LEU A 35 2.01 -4.52 15.20
N LEU A 36 2.49 -4.68 16.44
CA LEU A 36 3.46 -5.72 16.77
C LEU A 36 2.91 -7.11 16.43
N VAL A 37 1.65 -7.38 16.78
CA VAL A 37 0.99 -8.64 16.44
C VAL A 37 0.81 -8.79 14.94
N THR A 38 0.37 -7.74 14.24
CA THR A 38 0.24 -7.73 12.77
C THR A 38 1.57 -8.08 12.10
N TYR A 39 2.67 -7.45 12.50
CA TYR A 39 3.99 -7.74 11.93
C TYR A 39 4.51 -9.11 12.28
N ALA A 40 4.29 -9.60 13.50
CA ALA A 40 4.68 -10.96 13.87
C ALA A 40 3.98 -12.00 13.01
N LEU A 41 2.67 -11.83 12.77
CA LEU A 41 1.91 -12.71 11.87
C LEU A 41 2.35 -12.55 10.42
N ALA A 42 2.53 -11.33 9.92
CA ALA A 42 2.99 -11.07 8.57
C ALA A 42 4.38 -11.67 8.29
N PHE A 43 5.28 -11.57 9.27
CA PHE A 43 6.59 -12.22 9.22
C PHE A 43 6.45 -13.74 9.14
N GLY A 44 5.61 -14.35 9.97
CA GLY A 44 5.31 -15.78 9.91
C GLY A 44 4.76 -16.23 8.56
N PHE A 45 3.81 -15.49 7.99
CA PHE A 45 3.30 -15.77 6.64
C PHE A 45 4.37 -15.62 5.55
N THR A 46 5.24 -14.62 5.69
CA THR A 46 6.36 -14.43 4.76
C THR A 46 7.34 -15.60 4.83
N LEU A 47 7.62 -16.15 6.02
CA LEU A 47 8.44 -17.36 6.14
C LEU A 47 7.83 -18.57 5.41
N LEU A 48 6.51 -18.72 5.42
CA LEU A 48 5.84 -19.81 4.68
C LEU A 48 6.04 -19.69 3.16
N THR A 49 6.27 -18.47 2.64
CA THR A 49 6.51 -18.29 1.21
C THR A 49 7.81 -18.93 0.72
N PHE A 50 8.78 -19.20 1.61
CA PHE A 50 10.00 -19.94 1.25
C PHE A 50 9.72 -21.35 0.72
N VAL A 51 8.57 -21.97 1.06
CA VAL A 51 8.16 -23.26 0.52
C VAL A 51 7.85 -23.16 -0.98
N PHE A 52 7.25 -22.04 -1.40
CA PHE A 52 6.90 -21.78 -2.79
C PHE A 52 8.04 -21.12 -3.58
N PHE A 53 8.87 -20.32 -2.89
CA PHE A 53 9.99 -19.59 -3.45
C PHE A 53 11.30 -19.97 -2.73
N PRO A 54 11.87 -21.15 -3.02
CA PRO A 54 13.04 -21.64 -2.32
C PRO A 54 14.30 -20.82 -2.65
N VAL A 55 15.12 -20.58 -1.62
CA VAL A 55 16.38 -19.83 -1.74
C VAL A 55 17.45 -20.72 -2.36
N LYS A 56 17.83 -20.43 -3.60
CA LYS A 56 18.76 -21.28 -4.38
C LYS A 56 20.24 -21.06 -4.03
N HIS A 57 20.63 -19.85 -3.64
CA HIS A 57 22.03 -19.47 -3.42
C HIS A 57 22.40 -19.29 -1.93
N GLY A 58 21.53 -19.74 -1.02
CA GLY A 58 21.67 -19.57 0.42
C GLY A 58 21.20 -18.20 0.94
N LEU A 59 20.61 -18.18 2.14
CA LEU A 59 20.02 -16.97 2.73
C LEU A 59 21.02 -15.84 2.92
N ALA A 60 22.26 -16.14 3.32
CA ALA A 60 23.29 -15.13 3.52
C ALA A 60 23.69 -14.41 2.22
N ALA A 61 23.61 -15.08 1.07
CA ALA A 61 23.92 -14.49 -0.22
C ALA A 61 22.81 -13.54 -0.70
N GLU A 62 21.55 -13.94 -0.50
CA GLU A 62 20.39 -13.07 -0.77
C GLU A 62 20.39 -11.86 0.19
N LEU A 63 20.72 -12.06 1.47
CA LEU A 63 20.77 -10.98 2.45
C LEU A 63 21.78 -9.89 2.09
N LYS A 64 22.92 -10.28 1.50
CA LYS A 64 23.93 -9.33 1.02
C LYS A 64 23.49 -8.53 -0.21
N GLN A 65 22.48 -9.00 -0.93
CA GLN A 65 21.90 -8.30 -2.09
C GLN A 65 20.82 -7.29 -1.68
N LEU A 66 20.35 -7.30 -0.42
CA LEU A 66 19.45 -6.25 0.05
C LEU A 66 20.14 -4.89 -0.03
N ASN A 67 19.38 -3.91 -0.49
CA ASN A 67 19.81 -2.52 -0.56
C ASN A 67 18.99 -1.66 0.41
N TRP A 68 19.25 -0.35 0.39
CA TRP A 68 18.53 0.62 1.22
C TRP A 68 17.01 0.62 0.98
N ALA A 69 16.53 0.16 -0.18
CA ALA A 69 15.12 0.14 -0.50
C ALA A 69 14.33 -0.79 0.43
N SER A 70 14.93 -1.89 0.91
CA SER A 70 14.30 -2.76 1.91
C SER A 70 14.07 -2.05 3.25
N VAL A 71 15.02 -1.20 3.66
CA VAL A 71 14.88 -0.36 4.86
C VAL A 71 13.82 0.73 4.63
N GLY A 72 13.86 1.39 3.47
CA GLY A 72 12.85 2.37 3.08
C GLY A 72 11.44 1.80 3.04
N LEU A 73 11.29 0.57 2.53
CA LEU A 73 10.02 -0.16 2.49
C LEU A 73 9.49 -0.46 3.89
N ALA A 74 10.35 -0.87 4.83
CA ALA A 74 9.95 -1.11 6.22
C ALA A 74 9.39 0.17 6.87
N VAL A 75 10.06 1.31 6.69
CA VAL A 75 9.57 2.61 7.19
C VAL A 75 8.25 3.01 6.53
N ALA A 76 8.12 2.79 5.22
CA ALA A 76 6.91 3.11 4.48
C ALA A 76 5.70 2.27 4.95
N ILE A 77 5.88 0.96 5.16
CA ILE A 77 4.81 0.07 5.64
C ILE A 77 4.31 0.54 7.00
N VAL A 78 5.21 0.84 7.94
CA VAL A 78 4.84 1.35 9.27
C VAL A 78 4.09 2.67 9.16
N GLY A 79 4.56 3.60 8.32
CA GLY A 79 3.90 4.88 8.09
C GLY A 79 2.50 4.74 7.50
N ILE A 80 2.30 3.82 6.54
CA ILE A 80 1.01 3.55 5.91
C ILE A 80 0.03 2.97 6.94
N GLU A 81 0.43 1.96 7.71
CA GLU A 81 -0.42 1.36 8.74
C GLU A 81 -0.79 2.35 9.83
N PHE A 82 0.16 3.17 10.26
CA PHE A 82 -0.09 4.27 11.19
C PHE A 82 -1.09 5.28 10.64
N GLY A 83 -0.86 5.73 9.40
CA GLY A 83 -1.70 6.72 8.73
C GLY A 83 -3.15 6.26 8.58
N PHE A 84 -3.38 5.06 8.05
CA PHE A 84 -4.74 4.56 7.85
C PHE A 84 -5.47 4.27 9.16
N LEU A 85 -4.79 3.74 10.18
CA LEU A 85 -5.40 3.55 11.50
C LEU A 85 -5.83 4.88 12.11
N LEU A 86 -5.01 5.93 12.01
CA LEU A 86 -5.40 7.28 12.47
C LEU A 86 -6.58 7.84 11.68
N VAL A 87 -6.56 7.72 10.35
CA VAL A 87 -7.67 8.17 9.49
C VAL A 87 -8.97 7.48 9.90
N TYR A 88 -8.96 6.16 10.11
CA TYR A 88 -10.16 5.43 10.50
C TYR A 88 -10.63 5.71 11.93
N ARG A 89 -9.69 5.92 12.86
CA ARG A 89 -9.98 6.34 14.24
C ARG A 89 -10.55 7.75 14.32
N SER A 90 -10.18 8.64 13.39
CA SER A 90 -10.76 9.99 13.28
C SER A 90 -12.20 10.01 12.73
N GLY A 91 -12.79 8.84 12.45
CA GLY A 91 -14.19 8.71 12.03
C GLY A 91 -14.40 8.82 10.51
N TRP A 92 -13.34 8.90 9.70
CA TRP A 92 -13.47 8.98 8.25
C TRP A 92 -14.15 7.73 7.66
N ASN A 93 -14.86 7.96 6.53
CA ASN A 93 -15.48 6.90 5.76
C ASN A 93 -14.41 6.03 5.08
N LEU A 94 -14.58 4.71 5.18
CA LEU A 94 -13.65 3.70 4.65
C LEU A 94 -13.25 3.97 3.20
N GLY A 95 -14.24 4.13 2.32
CA GLY A 95 -14.02 4.25 0.88
C GLY A 95 -13.44 5.60 0.49
N ILE A 96 -13.99 6.68 1.04
CA ILE A 96 -13.54 8.05 0.71
C ILE A 96 -12.09 8.26 1.15
N ALA A 97 -11.73 7.81 2.35
CA ALA A 97 -10.36 7.87 2.85
C ALA A 97 -9.37 7.10 1.96
N ALA A 98 -9.70 5.85 1.61
CA ALA A 98 -8.84 5.01 0.79
C ALA A 98 -8.63 5.61 -0.61
N VAL A 99 -9.70 6.10 -1.25
CA VAL A 99 -9.62 6.73 -2.57
C VAL A 99 -8.79 8.02 -2.50
N LEU A 100 -9.03 8.87 -1.50
CA LEU A 100 -8.31 10.12 -1.33
C LEU A 100 -6.80 9.91 -1.13
N VAL A 101 -6.42 9.04 -0.19
CA VAL A 101 -5.01 8.77 0.13
C VAL A 101 -4.29 8.15 -1.06
N ASN A 102 -4.88 7.13 -1.70
CA ASN A 102 -4.23 6.45 -2.82
C ASN A 102 -4.11 7.36 -4.05
N ALA A 103 -5.11 8.21 -4.32
CA ALA A 103 -5.01 9.14 -5.43
C ALA A 103 -4.01 10.28 -5.17
N ALA A 104 -3.95 10.81 -3.94
CA ALA A 104 -2.92 11.78 -3.55
C ALA A 104 -1.51 11.17 -3.62
N ALA A 105 -1.34 9.93 -3.15
CA ALA A 105 -0.08 9.21 -3.26
C ALA A 105 0.31 8.98 -4.73
N ALA A 106 -0.64 8.59 -5.58
CA ALA A 106 -0.40 8.43 -7.02
C ALA A 106 0.09 9.74 -7.65
N LEU A 107 -0.52 10.88 -7.31
CA LEU A 107 -0.09 12.20 -7.78
C LEU A 107 1.33 12.55 -7.35
N LEU A 108 1.72 12.24 -6.11
CA LEU A 108 3.07 12.45 -5.61
C LEU A 108 4.10 11.52 -6.28
N LEU A 109 3.68 10.32 -6.67
CA LEU A 109 4.53 9.36 -7.38
C LEU A 109 4.76 9.72 -8.83
N LEU A 110 3.87 10.50 -9.49
CA LEU A 110 4.00 10.84 -10.90
C LEU A 110 5.31 11.59 -11.23
N PRO A 111 5.71 12.66 -10.52
CA PRO A 111 7.03 13.27 -10.74
C PRO A 111 8.18 12.30 -10.55
N ALA A 112 8.10 11.42 -9.53
CA ALA A 112 9.12 10.41 -9.28
C ALA A 112 9.19 9.38 -10.43
N ALA A 113 8.04 8.91 -10.94
CA ALA A 113 7.95 7.99 -12.07
C ALA A 113 8.57 8.58 -13.35
N VAL A 114 8.30 9.85 -13.64
CA VAL A 114 8.84 10.53 -14.83
C VAL A 114 10.33 10.86 -14.67
N LEU A 115 10.76 11.37 -13.51
CA LEU A 115 12.13 11.86 -13.33
C LEU A 115 13.12 10.73 -13.02
N ILE A 116 12.73 9.76 -12.20
CA ILE A 116 13.61 8.67 -11.72
C ILE A 116 13.49 7.47 -12.65
N PHE A 117 12.27 7.01 -12.93
CA PHE A 117 12.02 5.80 -13.72
C PHE A 117 11.92 6.07 -15.22
N LYS A 118 11.89 7.35 -15.64
CA LYS A 118 11.79 7.79 -17.04
C LYS A 118 10.55 7.24 -17.76
N ASP A 119 9.48 7.02 -17.01
CA ASP A 119 8.23 6.54 -17.57
C ASP A 119 7.65 7.55 -18.57
N ARG A 120 7.29 7.06 -19.76
CA ARG A 120 6.64 7.86 -20.80
C ARG A 120 5.17 8.03 -20.46
N LEU A 121 4.79 9.17 -19.89
CA LEU A 121 3.38 9.52 -19.72
C LEU A 121 2.78 9.92 -21.07
N SER A 122 1.73 9.20 -21.48
CA SER A 122 0.90 9.60 -22.61
C SER A 122 0.00 10.79 -22.23
N TRP A 123 -0.38 11.60 -23.21
CA TRP A 123 -1.40 12.65 -23.05
C TRP A 123 -2.73 12.11 -22.49
N VAL A 124 -3.06 10.86 -22.78
CA VAL A 124 -4.25 10.18 -22.23
C VAL A 124 -4.10 9.94 -20.72
N ASN A 125 -2.90 9.58 -20.24
CA ASN A 125 -2.65 9.37 -18.82
C ASN A 125 -2.80 10.69 -18.05
N VAL A 126 -2.30 11.78 -18.64
CA VAL A 126 -2.45 13.15 -18.09
C VAL A 126 -3.92 13.53 -17.97
N LEU A 127 -4.71 13.31 -19.01
CA LEU A 127 -6.17 13.51 -18.95
C LEU A 127 -6.84 12.64 -17.88
N GLY A 128 -6.45 11.37 -17.77
CA GLY A 128 -6.95 10.46 -16.74
C GLY A 128 -6.68 10.94 -15.32
N ILE A 129 -5.53 11.57 -15.08
CA ILE A 129 -5.17 12.19 -13.79
C ILE A 129 -6.13 13.34 -13.46
N PHE A 130 -6.43 14.21 -14.42
CA PHE A 130 -7.41 15.30 -14.23
C PHE A 130 -8.81 14.77 -13.92
N VAL A 131 -9.23 13.68 -14.58
CA VAL A 131 -10.52 13.03 -14.29
C VAL A 131 -10.53 12.41 -12.89
N CYS A 132 -9.42 11.77 -12.48
CA CYS A 132 -9.27 11.23 -11.12
C CYS A 132 -9.37 12.33 -10.06
N LEU A 133 -8.69 13.46 -10.28
CA LEU A 133 -8.77 14.66 -9.43
C LEU A 133 -10.20 15.22 -9.36
N ALA A 134 -10.91 15.32 -10.48
CA ALA A 134 -12.30 15.75 -10.49
C ALA A 134 -13.20 14.80 -9.68
N GLY A 135 -12.99 13.48 -9.83
CA GLY A 135 -13.69 12.46 -9.05
C GLY A 135 -13.43 12.59 -7.54
N LEU A 136 -12.18 12.89 -7.13
CA LEU A 136 -11.83 13.16 -5.74
C LEU A 136 -12.54 14.38 -5.18
N VAL A 137 -12.57 15.48 -5.95
CA VAL A 137 -13.25 16.71 -5.54
C VAL A 137 -14.74 16.43 -5.34
N LEU A 138 -15.38 15.70 -6.25
CA LEU A 138 -16.78 15.31 -6.13
C LEU A 138 -17.05 14.42 -4.91
N LEU A 139 -16.19 13.43 -4.63
CA LEU A 139 -16.32 12.53 -3.48
C LEU A 139 -16.15 13.26 -2.14
N ASN A 140 -15.31 14.30 -2.11
CA ASN A 140 -15.10 15.12 -0.92
C ASN A 140 -16.06 16.33 -0.84
N TRP A 141 -16.89 16.55 -1.87
CA TRP A 141 -17.86 17.64 -1.90
C TRP A 141 -19.03 17.30 -0.99
N LYS A 142 -18.89 17.61 0.31
CA LYS A 142 -19.99 17.56 1.28
C LYS A 142 -21.05 18.59 0.87
N ARG A 143 -22.25 18.11 0.57
CA ARG A 143 -23.48 18.90 0.60
C ARG A 143 -24.25 18.54 1.85
#